data_AF-A0A3S1QXN5-F1
#
_entry.id   AF-A0A3S1QXN5-F1
#
_cell.length_a   1.000
_cell.length_b   1.000
_cell.length_c   1.000
_cell.angle_alpha   90.00
_cell.angle_beta   90.00
_cell.angle_gamma   90.00
#
_symmetry.space_group_name_H-M   'P 1'
#
loop_
_entity.id
_entity.type
_entity.pdbx_description
1 polymer ?
#
loop_
_entity_poly.entity_id
_entity_poly.type
_entity_poly.pdbx_seq_one_letter_code
_entity_poly.pdbx_strand_id
1 'polypeptide(L)'
;VMARGKVDTGVRNSIRLAVGYAGVALAALVGISAAGIDLSSLALVAGALSLGIGFGLQNVVSNFVSGLILLAERPFKVGDWIVAGDVSGTVKKISVRATEIETFQRQSVILPNSNLINNAVGNWTHRNKLGRVDIKVGVAYGSDVKQVHAVLLEIARSHPMVLKNPEPFVLFSNFGPAALEFE
;
A
#
# COMPACT_ATOMS: atom_id res chain seq x y z
N VAL A 1 23.98 27.03 -6.13
CA VAL A 1 24.28 26.19 -7.32
C VAL A 1 23.21 25.12 -7.42
N MET A 2 22.25 25.27 -8.34
CA MET A 2 21.10 24.37 -8.44
C MET A 2 21.55 22.95 -8.82
N ALA A 3 21.16 21.96 -8.02
CA ALA A 3 21.33 20.55 -8.33
C ALA A 3 20.54 20.23 -9.60
N ARG A 4 21.24 20.14 -10.74
CA ARG A 4 20.70 19.56 -11.98
C ARG A 4 20.26 18.14 -11.66
N GLY A 5 18.94 17.96 -11.48
CA GLY A 5 18.34 16.63 -11.46
C GLY A 5 18.76 15.92 -12.74
N LYS A 6 19.44 14.78 -12.59
CA LYS A 6 19.80 13.87 -13.68
C LYS A 6 18.51 13.27 -14.23
N VAL A 7 17.72 14.06 -14.94
CA VAL A 7 16.63 13.56 -15.76
C VAL A 7 17.30 12.75 -16.86
N ASP A 8 17.02 11.44 -16.86
CA ASP A 8 17.52 10.50 -17.86
C ASP A 8 17.33 11.09 -19.26
N THR A 9 18.37 11.01 -20.09
CA THR A 9 18.36 11.54 -21.46
C THR A 9 17.16 11.00 -22.24
N GLY A 10 16.73 9.76 -21.95
CA GLY A 10 15.52 9.18 -22.51
C GLY A 10 14.26 9.94 -22.15
N VAL A 11 14.03 10.20 -20.85
CA VAL A 11 12.83 10.94 -20.37
C VAL A 11 12.81 12.36 -20.93
N ARG A 12 13.95 13.05 -20.95
CA ARG A 12 14.07 14.39 -21.54
C ARG A 12 13.68 14.38 -23.01
N ASN A 13 14.18 13.40 -23.77
CA ASN A 13 13.89 13.31 -25.20
C ASN A 13 12.41 13.01 -25.47
N SER A 14 11.81 12.08 -24.71
CA SER A 14 10.39 11.78 -24.80
C SER A 14 9.51 12.99 -24.51
N ILE A 15 9.82 13.76 -23.46
CA ILE A 15 9.10 14.99 -23.13
C ILE A 15 9.24 16.02 -24.26
N ARG A 16 10.46 16.22 -24.78
CA ARG A 16 10.72 17.18 -25.86
C ARG A 16 9.93 16.82 -27.13
N LEU A 17 9.93 15.55 -27.51
CA LEU A 17 9.19 15.08 -28.68
C LEU A 17 7.68 15.25 -28.48
N ALA A 18 7.14 14.86 -27.32
CA ALA A 18 5.72 14.99 -27.02
C ALA A 18 5.26 16.45 -27.08
N VAL A 19 5.97 17.35 -26.39
CA VAL A 19 5.67 18.79 -26.40
C VAL A 19 5.84 19.38 -27.80
N GLY A 20 6.88 18.97 -28.53
CA GLY A 20 7.14 19.41 -29.90
C GLY A 20 6.01 19.05 -30.85
N TYR A 21 5.58 17.78 -30.87
CA TYR A 21 4.46 17.34 -31.70
C TYR A 21 3.14 17.99 -31.30
N ALA A 22 2.86 18.10 -30.00
CA ALA A 22 1.67 18.80 -29.51
C ALA A 22 1.66 20.27 -29.95
N GLY A 23 2.80 20.96 -29.85
CA GLY A 23 2.94 22.34 -30.29
C GLY A 23 2.75 22.52 -31.80
N VAL A 24 3.34 21.65 -32.62
CA VAL A 24 3.16 21.66 -34.09
C VAL A 24 1.71 21.39 -34.47
N ALA A 25 1.06 20.42 -33.82
CA ALA A 25 -0.36 20.12 -34.04
C ALA A 25 -1.25 21.32 -33.68
N LEU A 26 -0.99 21.97 -32.54
CA LEU A 26 -1.76 23.13 -32.09
C LEU A 26 -1.57 24.33 -33.04
N ALA A 27 -0.34 24.58 -33.50
CA ALA A 27 -0.06 25.63 -34.47
C ALA A 27 -0.76 25.37 -35.82
N ALA A 28 -0.80 24.12 -36.28
CA ALA A 28 -1.53 23.74 -37.50
C ALA A 28 -3.04 23.95 -37.35
N LEU A 29 -3.63 23.56 -36.21
CA LEU A 29 -5.05 23.79 -35.92
C LEU A 29 -5.40 25.29 -35.93
N VAL A 30 -4.58 26.12 -35.29
CA VAL A 30 -4.76 27.58 -35.29
C VAL A 30 -4.64 28.14 -36.71
N GLY A 31 -3.67 27.67 -37.50
CA GLY A 31 -3.51 28.10 -38.90
C GLY A 31 -4.70 27.75 -39.79
N ILE A 32 -5.25 26.53 -39.65
CA ILE A 32 -6.44 26.08 -40.38
C ILE A 32 -7.67 26.90 -39.97
N SER A 33 -7.82 27.18 -38.68
CA SER A 33 -8.91 28.03 -38.18
C SER A 33 -8.82 29.46 -38.73
N ALA A 34 -7.62 30.05 -38.77
CA ALA A 34 -7.39 31.38 -39.33
C ALA A 34 -7.69 31.46 -40.84
N ALA A 35 -7.58 30.33 -41.56
CA ALA A 35 -7.98 30.22 -42.95
C ALA A 35 -9.51 30.12 -43.18
N GLY A 36 -10.32 30.17 -42.10
CA GLY A 36 -11.79 30.14 -42.16
C GLY A 36 -12.38 28.74 -42.35
N ILE A 37 -11.59 27.68 -42.15
CA ILE A 37 -12.05 26.29 -42.26
C ILE A 37 -12.72 25.87 -40.95
N ASP A 38 -13.92 25.28 -41.04
CA ASP A 38 -14.65 24.75 -39.89
C ASP A 38 -13.94 23.51 -39.30
N LEU A 39 -13.56 23.62 -38.03
CA LEU A 39 -12.89 22.57 -37.27
C LEU A 39 -13.86 21.66 -36.50
N SER A 40 -15.17 21.85 -36.63
CA SER A 40 -16.19 21.12 -35.84
C SER A 40 -16.06 19.59 -35.97
N SER A 41 -15.84 19.06 -37.17
CA SER A 41 -15.61 17.61 -37.36
C SER A 41 -14.30 17.14 -36.72
N LEU A 42 -13.27 17.97 -36.73
CA LEU A 42 -11.98 17.67 -36.11
C LEU A 42 -12.07 17.71 -34.58
N ALA A 43 -12.89 18.62 -34.03
CA ALA A 43 -13.18 18.72 -32.61
C ALA A 43 -13.89 17.47 -32.08
N LEU A 44 -14.81 16.89 -32.84
CA LEU A 44 -15.46 15.61 -32.48
C LEU A 44 -14.44 14.48 -32.37
N VAL A 45 -13.55 14.35 -33.36
CA VAL A 45 -12.48 13.34 -33.36
C VAL A 45 -11.48 13.59 -32.22
N ALA A 46 -11.08 14.84 -32.02
CA ALA A 46 -10.20 15.23 -30.92
C ALA A 46 -10.84 14.95 -29.54
N GLY A 47 -12.15 15.15 -29.40
CA GLY A 47 -12.90 14.81 -28.19
C GLY A 47 -12.91 13.30 -27.91
N ALA A 48 -13.22 12.49 -28.91
CA ALA A 48 -13.18 11.02 -28.79
C ALA A 48 -11.77 10.51 -28.45
N LEU A 49 -10.73 11.05 -29.11
CA LEU A 49 -9.33 10.74 -28.81
C LEU A 49 -8.95 11.15 -27.38
N SER A 50 -9.38 12.33 -26.93
CA SER A 50 -9.09 12.82 -25.58
C SER A 50 -9.70 11.94 -24.50
N LEU A 51 -10.94 11.46 -24.70
CA LEU A 51 -11.55 10.47 -23.81
C LEU A 51 -10.76 9.17 -23.79
N GLY A 52 -10.33 8.66 -24.95
CA GLY A 52 -9.49 7.46 -25.05
C GLY A 52 -8.15 7.60 -24.30
N ILE A 53 -7.49 8.75 -24.44
CA ILE A 53 -6.25 9.06 -23.71
C ILE A 53 -6.53 9.15 -22.20
N GLY A 54 -7.64 9.78 -21.79
CA GLY A 54 -8.05 9.88 -20.40
C GLY A 54 -8.24 8.52 -19.75
N PHE A 55 -8.93 7.59 -20.43
CA PHE A 55 -9.06 6.21 -19.97
C PHE A 55 -7.71 5.49 -19.90
N GLY A 56 -6.83 5.69 -20.88
CA GLY A 56 -5.49 5.10 -20.89
C GLY A 56 -4.59 5.60 -19.75
N LEU A 57 -4.73 6.86 -19.34
CA LEU A 57 -3.92 7.49 -18.29
C LEU A 57 -4.54 7.41 -16.90
N GLN A 58 -5.78 6.94 -16.78
CA GLN A 58 -6.54 6.90 -15.52
C GLN A 58 -5.72 6.30 -14.37
N ASN A 59 -5.04 5.17 -14.61
CA ASN A 59 -4.24 4.48 -13.60
C ASN A 59 -3.03 5.30 -13.15
N VAL A 60 -2.38 6.05 -14.04
CA VAL A 60 -1.22 6.87 -13.70
C VAL A 60 -1.65 8.05 -12.83
N VAL A 61 -2.73 8.72 -13.22
CA VAL A 61 -3.31 9.83 -12.44
C VAL A 61 -3.78 9.35 -11.08
N SER A 62 -4.50 8.23 -11.02
CA SER A 62 -4.98 7.64 -9.77
C SER A 62 -3.82 7.34 -8.80
N ASN A 63 -2.74 6.72 -9.27
CA ASN A 63 -1.57 6.43 -8.45
C ASN A 63 -0.84 7.69 -7.99
N PHE A 64 -0.75 8.71 -8.84
CA PHE A 64 -0.14 9.98 -8.50
C PHE A 64 -0.92 10.71 -7.39
N VAL A 65 -2.23 10.86 -7.56
CA VAL A 65 -3.12 11.48 -6.56
C VAL A 65 -3.10 10.68 -5.26
N SER A 66 -3.17 9.35 -5.34
CA SER A 66 -3.08 8.47 -4.17
C SER A 66 -1.75 8.65 -3.42
N GLY A 67 -0.65 8.84 -4.15
CA GLY A 67 0.64 9.15 -3.54
C GLY A 67 0.65 10.48 -2.79
N LEU A 68 0.04 11.52 -3.34
CA LEU A 68 -0.09 12.81 -2.64
C LEU A 68 -0.94 12.69 -1.37
N ILE A 69 -2.03 11.93 -1.41
CA ILE A 69 -2.88 11.66 -0.25
C ILE A 69 -2.08 10.92 0.83
N LEU A 70 -1.37 9.85 0.48
CA LEU A 70 -0.52 9.10 1.42
C LEU A 70 0.52 10.00 2.10
N LEU A 71 1.11 10.94 1.36
CA LEU A 71 2.10 11.88 1.89
C LEU A 71 1.49 12.95 2.81
N ALA A 72 0.26 13.37 2.51
CA ALA A 72 -0.47 14.39 3.25
C ALA A 72 -1.08 13.83 4.55
N GLU A 73 -1.85 12.74 4.45
CA GLU A 73 -2.57 12.13 5.58
C GLU A 73 -1.69 11.22 6.43
N ARG A 74 -0.65 10.61 5.83
CA ARG A 74 0.31 9.72 6.49
C ARG A 74 -0.35 8.61 7.34
N PRO A 75 -1.22 7.78 6.75
CA PRO A 75 -1.83 6.64 7.46
C PRO A 75 -0.77 5.62 7.96
N PHE A 76 0.38 5.58 7.29
CA PHE A 76 1.57 4.84 7.69
C PHE A 76 2.82 5.60 7.26
N LYS A 77 3.95 5.26 7.86
CA LYS A 77 5.25 5.91 7.62
C LYS A 77 6.28 4.89 7.15
N VAL A 78 7.37 5.40 6.58
CA VAL A 78 8.56 4.57 6.32
C VAL A 78 9.05 3.99 7.64
N GLY A 79 9.25 2.67 7.66
CA GLY A 79 9.58 1.88 8.85
C GLY A 79 8.39 1.20 9.51
N ASP A 80 7.15 1.52 9.11
CA ASP A 80 5.99 0.83 9.66
C ASP A 80 5.83 -0.57 9.09
N TRP A 81 5.36 -1.49 9.94
CA TRP A 81 4.94 -2.82 9.50
C TRP A 81 3.47 -2.78 9.10
N ILE A 82 3.21 -2.97 7.81
CA ILE A 82 1.87 -2.90 7.24
C ILE A 82 1.45 -4.23 6.61
N VAL A 83 0.14 -4.45 6.56
CA VAL A 83 -0.52 -5.54 5.85
C VAL A 83 -1.48 -4.91 4.85
N ALA A 84 -1.21 -5.09 3.56
CA ALA A 84 -1.97 -4.56 2.45
C ALA A 84 -2.37 -5.70 1.52
N GLY A 85 -3.61 -6.20 1.67
CA GLY A 85 -4.07 -7.42 1.01
C GLY A 85 -3.19 -8.61 1.40
N ASP A 86 -2.64 -9.30 0.39
CA ASP A 86 -1.78 -10.48 0.58
C ASP A 86 -0.32 -10.13 0.89
N VAL A 87 0.04 -8.84 0.85
CA VAL A 87 1.42 -8.38 1.10
C VAL A 87 1.54 -7.88 2.53
N SER A 88 2.46 -8.45 3.29
CA SER A 88 2.84 -7.95 4.61
C SER A 88 4.34 -7.69 4.68
N GLY A 89 4.72 -6.58 5.33
CA GLY A 89 6.11 -6.20 5.43
C GLY A 89 6.34 -4.79 5.95
N THR A 90 7.60 -4.37 5.94
CA THR A 90 8.02 -3.04 6.39
C THR A 90 8.07 -2.07 5.22
N VAL A 91 7.45 -0.90 5.37
CA VAL A 91 7.51 0.17 4.37
C VAL A 91 8.93 0.71 4.27
N LYS A 92 9.58 0.58 3.11
CA LYS A 92 10.94 1.10 2.86
C LYS A 92 10.93 2.49 2.27
N LYS A 93 10.01 2.75 1.34
CA LYS A 93 9.95 4.02 0.62
C LYS A 93 8.56 4.29 0.09
N ILE A 94 8.05 5.50 0.31
CA ILE A 94 6.82 5.99 -0.32
C ILE A 94 7.26 6.89 -1.47
N SER A 95 6.98 6.49 -2.71
CA SER A 95 7.23 7.30 -3.90
C SER A 95 5.92 7.86 -4.45
N VAL A 96 6.02 8.77 -5.42
CA VAL A 96 4.85 9.48 -5.99
C VAL A 96 3.80 8.54 -6.56
N ARG A 97 4.19 7.42 -7.20
CA ARG A 97 3.26 6.49 -7.86
C ARG A 97 3.13 5.12 -7.18
N ALA A 98 4.09 4.76 -6.34
CA ALA A 98 4.16 3.44 -5.73
C ALA A 98 4.90 3.50 -4.41
N THR A 99 4.57 2.57 -3.52
CA THR A 99 5.23 2.36 -2.24
C THR A 99 5.98 1.03 -2.28
N GLU A 100 7.20 1.04 -1.76
CA GLU A 100 8.05 -0.15 -1.65
C GLU A 100 7.91 -0.75 -0.25
N ILE A 101 7.55 -2.02 -0.20
CA ILE A 101 7.38 -2.82 1.02
C ILE A 101 8.39 -3.97 0.96
N GLU A 102 9.17 -4.14 2.02
CA GLU A 102 10.05 -5.30 2.17
C GLU A 102 9.35 -6.36 3.02
N THR A 103 9.14 -7.54 2.46
CA THR A 103 8.52 -8.67 3.19
C THR A 103 9.48 -9.23 4.24
N PHE A 104 8.96 -10.10 5.12
CA PHE A 104 9.80 -10.81 6.10
C PHE A 104 10.98 -11.58 5.47
N GLN A 105 10.80 -12.05 4.24
CA GLN A 105 11.81 -12.78 3.46
C GLN A 105 12.78 -11.85 2.70
N ARG A 106 12.76 -10.54 2.99
CA ARG A 106 13.56 -9.49 2.33
C ARG A 106 13.27 -9.33 0.84
N GLN A 107 12.06 -9.64 0.40
CA GLN A 107 11.63 -9.34 -0.96
C GLN A 107 11.12 -7.90 -1.04
N SER A 108 11.67 -7.07 -1.94
CA SER A 108 11.12 -5.75 -2.26
C SER A 108 9.90 -5.89 -3.16
N VAL A 109 8.73 -5.58 -2.63
CA VAL A 109 7.45 -5.55 -3.36
C VAL A 109 7.08 -4.10 -3.63
N ILE A 110 6.83 -3.78 -4.90
CA ILE A 110 6.44 -2.44 -5.33
C ILE A 110 4.93 -2.42 -5.52
N LEU A 111 4.22 -1.75 -4.61
CA LEU A 111 2.76 -1.66 -4.63
C LEU A 111 2.29 -0.30 -5.19
N PRO A 112 1.37 -0.27 -6.17
CA PRO A 112 0.77 0.98 -6.64
C PRO A 112 0.07 1.71 -5.50
N ASN A 113 0.24 3.03 -5.40
CA ASN A 113 -0.36 3.82 -4.30
C ASN A 113 -1.88 3.76 -4.31
N SER A 114 -2.51 3.63 -5.47
CA SER A 114 -3.97 3.50 -5.55
C SER A 114 -4.48 2.24 -4.85
N ASN A 115 -3.68 1.16 -4.83
CA ASN A 115 -4.05 -0.06 -4.12
C ASN A 115 -4.08 0.16 -2.59
N LEU A 116 -3.15 0.97 -2.07
CA LEU A 116 -3.04 1.29 -0.63
C LEU A 116 -4.11 2.25 -0.13
N ILE A 117 -4.65 3.11 -1.02
CA ILE A 117 -5.74 4.03 -0.69
C ILE A 117 -7.11 3.37 -0.85
N ASN A 118 -7.27 2.53 -1.88
CA ASN A 118 -8.58 1.94 -2.19
C ASN A 118 -8.93 0.73 -1.32
N ASN A 119 -7.93 0.06 -0.72
CA ASN A 119 -8.12 -1.13 0.09
C ASN A 119 -7.80 -0.87 1.57
N ALA A 120 -8.32 -1.74 2.45
CA ALA A 120 -7.97 -1.71 3.86
C ALA A 120 -6.49 -2.07 4.05
N VAL A 121 -5.78 -1.24 4.82
CA VAL A 121 -4.38 -1.45 5.21
C VAL A 121 -4.29 -1.53 6.73
N GLY A 122 -3.83 -2.68 7.24
CA GLY A 122 -3.52 -2.83 8.66
C GLY A 122 -2.12 -2.28 8.95
N ASN A 123 -1.99 -1.42 9.95
CA ASN A 123 -0.68 -0.92 10.40
C ASN A 123 -0.44 -1.33 11.85
N TRP A 124 0.50 -2.24 12.05
CA TRP A 124 0.83 -2.80 13.36
C TRP A 124 1.63 -1.85 14.24
N THR A 125 2.31 -0.86 13.65
CA THR A 125 3.24 0.03 14.34
C THR A 125 2.78 1.49 14.38
N HIS A 126 1.53 1.77 13.97
CA HIS A 126 1.04 3.13 13.80
C HIS A 126 1.08 3.98 15.07
N ARG A 127 0.62 3.41 16.19
CA ARG A 127 0.46 4.13 17.49
C ARG A 127 1.34 3.57 18.59
N ASN A 128 1.52 2.25 18.64
CA ASN A 128 2.40 1.60 19.59
C ASN A 128 3.08 0.40 18.91
N LYS A 129 4.05 -0.19 19.62
CA LYS A 129 4.73 -1.43 19.19
C LYS A 129 4.18 -2.65 19.95
N LEU A 130 2.97 -2.55 20.48
CA LEU A 130 2.35 -3.62 21.26
C LEU A 130 1.55 -4.50 20.30
N GLY A 131 1.91 -5.77 20.24
CA GLY A 131 1.16 -6.79 19.50
C GLY A 131 0.51 -7.78 20.44
N ARG A 132 -0.62 -8.33 20.03
CA ARG A 132 -1.19 -9.53 20.63
C ARG A 132 -0.72 -10.74 19.83
N VAL A 133 -0.32 -11.79 20.52
CA VAL A 133 0.06 -13.08 19.92
C VAL A 133 -0.84 -14.15 20.53
N ASP A 134 -1.54 -14.89 19.69
CA ASP A 134 -2.39 -16.00 20.10
C ASP A 134 -1.64 -17.32 19.93
N ILE A 135 -1.55 -18.13 20.99
CA ILE A 135 -0.78 -19.38 21.00
C ILE A 135 -1.73 -20.54 21.31
N LYS A 136 -2.01 -21.35 20.30
CA LYS A 136 -2.87 -22.52 20.45
C LYS A 136 -2.13 -23.67 21.13
N VAL A 137 -2.67 -24.16 22.24
CA VAL A 137 -2.12 -25.27 23.01
C VAL A 137 -3.17 -26.37 23.14
N GLY A 138 -2.85 -27.58 22.68
CA GLY A 138 -3.68 -28.76 22.86
C GLY A 138 -3.16 -29.65 23.98
N VAL A 139 -4.00 -30.03 24.94
CA VAL A 139 -3.66 -30.98 26.00
C VAL A 139 -4.55 -32.22 25.96
N ALA A 140 -4.04 -33.36 26.45
CA ALA A 140 -4.76 -34.62 26.41
C ALA A 140 -6.08 -34.56 27.21
N TYR A 141 -7.10 -35.27 26.72
CA TYR A 141 -8.35 -35.47 27.43
C TYR A 141 -8.13 -36.12 28.80
N GLY A 142 -8.83 -35.59 29.82
CA GLY A 142 -8.66 -36.00 31.22
C GLY A 142 -7.63 -35.19 32.01
N SER A 143 -6.91 -34.26 31.37
CA SER A 143 -6.05 -33.30 32.08
C SER A 143 -6.88 -32.32 32.92
N ASP A 144 -6.37 -31.92 34.09
CA ASP A 144 -7.03 -30.89 34.91
C ASP A 144 -6.91 -29.52 34.25
N VAL A 145 -8.04 -29.01 33.77
CA VAL A 145 -8.18 -27.70 33.10
C VAL A 145 -7.67 -26.56 33.99
N LYS A 146 -7.91 -26.61 35.30
CA LYS A 146 -7.47 -25.54 36.22
C LYS A 146 -5.97 -25.55 36.38
N GLN A 147 -5.37 -26.74 36.46
CA GLN A 147 -3.93 -26.89 36.54
C GLN A 147 -3.25 -26.41 35.26
N VAL A 148 -3.76 -26.81 34.08
CA VAL A 148 -3.25 -26.38 32.77
C VAL A 148 -3.31 -24.86 32.66
N HIS A 149 -4.46 -24.24 32.99
CA HIS A 149 -4.62 -22.79 32.97
C HIS A 149 -3.61 -22.08 33.87
N ALA A 150 -3.39 -22.57 35.10
CA ALA A 150 -2.44 -21.97 36.03
C ALA A 150 -1.00 -22.02 35.50
N VAL A 151 -0.57 -23.17 34.96
CA VAL A 151 0.77 -23.35 34.40
C VAL A 151 1.00 -22.46 33.18
N LEU A 152 0.05 -22.41 32.24
CA LEU A 152 0.17 -21.57 31.05
C LEU A 152 0.24 -20.08 31.42
N LEU A 153 -0.57 -19.64 32.39
CA LEU A 153 -0.55 -18.26 32.86
C LEU A 153 0.76 -17.90 33.58
N GLU A 154 1.32 -18.82 34.36
CA GLU A 154 2.62 -18.65 35.02
C GLU A 154 3.76 -18.51 34.00
N ILE A 155 3.78 -19.37 32.97
CA ILE A 155 4.75 -19.29 31.87
C ILE A 155 4.63 -17.94 31.17
N ALA A 156 3.42 -17.51 30.80
CA ALA A 156 3.20 -16.23 30.14
C ALA A 156 3.68 -15.05 31.00
N ARG A 157 3.39 -15.05 32.31
CA ARG A 157 3.78 -13.99 33.24
C ARG A 157 5.28 -13.94 33.54
N SER A 158 5.98 -15.07 33.46
CA SER A 158 7.43 -15.15 33.70
C SER A 158 8.26 -14.69 32.50
N HIS A 159 7.67 -14.58 31.31
CA HIS A 159 8.39 -14.25 30.09
C HIS A 159 8.72 -12.74 29.98
N PRO A 160 10.00 -12.32 29.81
CA PRO A 160 10.41 -10.91 29.86
C PRO A 160 9.76 -9.98 28.83
N MET A 161 9.35 -10.52 27.68
CA MET A 161 8.72 -9.76 26.59
C MET A 161 7.19 -9.60 26.74
N VAL A 162 6.57 -10.26 27.73
CA VAL A 162 5.12 -10.17 27.95
C VAL A 162 4.80 -8.98 28.84
N LEU A 163 3.80 -8.19 28.43
CA LEU A 163 3.35 -7.05 29.20
C LEU A 163 2.59 -7.50 30.45
N LYS A 164 2.75 -6.73 31.54
CA LYS A 164 1.90 -6.89 32.74
C LYS A 164 0.55 -6.20 32.60
N ASN A 165 0.47 -5.19 31.72
CA ASN A 165 -0.76 -4.46 31.41
C ASN A 165 -0.77 -4.11 29.91
N PRO A 166 -1.72 -4.62 29.10
CA PRO A 166 -2.74 -5.60 29.47
C PRO A 166 -2.11 -6.93 29.95
N GLU A 167 -2.76 -7.61 30.90
CA GLU A 167 -2.25 -8.89 31.41
C GLU A 167 -2.46 -10.02 30.39
N PRO A 168 -1.55 -11.02 30.32
CA PRO A 168 -1.84 -12.23 29.57
C PRO A 168 -3.01 -12.96 30.23
N PHE A 169 -3.83 -13.60 29.41
CA PHE A 169 -4.90 -14.48 29.86
C PHE A 169 -4.81 -15.79 29.08
N VAL A 170 -5.43 -16.83 29.62
CA VAL A 170 -5.54 -18.13 28.97
C VAL A 170 -7.02 -18.46 28.86
N LEU A 171 -7.46 -18.76 27.65
CA LEU A 171 -8.84 -19.13 27.37
C LEU A 171 -8.91 -20.62 27.09
N PHE A 172 -9.87 -21.31 27.70
CA PHE A 172 -10.27 -22.62 27.22
C PHE A 172 -11.17 -22.42 25.99
N SER A 173 -10.64 -22.79 24.83
CA SER A 173 -11.22 -22.43 23.54
C SER A 173 -12.23 -23.45 23.07
N ASN A 174 -11.89 -24.75 23.11
CA ASN A 174 -12.78 -25.79 22.62
C ASN A 174 -12.42 -27.21 23.11
N PHE A 175 -13.37 -28.14 22.95
CA PHE A 175 -13.13 -29.57 22.96
C PHE A 175 -12.82 -30.03 21.53
N GLY A 176 -11.53 -30.15 21.20
CA GLY A 176 -11.06 -30.57 19.88
C GLY A 176 -11.15 -32.08 19.65
N PRO A 177 -10.96 -32.59 18.42
CA PRO A 177 -11.14 -34.01 18.11
C PRO A 177 -10.19 -34.95 18.88
N ALA A 178 -9.04 -34.47 19.34
CA ALA A 178 -8.06 -35.27 20.08
C ALA A 178 -7.47 -34.57 21.32
N ALA A 179 -7.85 -33.33 21.60
CA ALA A 179 -7.30 -32.54 22.69
C ALA A 179 -8.31 -31.52 23.25
N LEU A 180 -8.09 -31.12 24.50
CA LEU A 180 -8.63 -29.90 25.10
C LEU A 180 -7.80 -28.71 24.57
N GLU A 181 -8.44 -27.78 23.89
CA GLU A 181 -7.77 -26.66 23.21
C GLU A 181 -7.81 -25.38 24.07
N PHE A 182 -6.65 -24.76 24.24
CA PHE A 182 -6.45 -23.50 24.92
C PHE A 182 -5.80 -22.48 23.99
N GLU A 183 -6.03 -21.19 24.25
CA GLU A 183 -5.42 -20.04 23.56
C GLU A 183 -4.96 -18.95 24.54
#